data_AF-A0A9L0RYM7-F1
#
_entry.id   AF-A0A9L0RYM7-F1
#
_cell.length_a   1.000
_cell.length_b   1.000
_cell.length_c   1.000
_cell.angle_alpha   90.00
_cell.angle_beta   90.00
_cell.angle_gamma   90.00
#
_symmetry.space_group_name_H-M   'P 1'
#
loop_
_entity.id
_entity.type
_entity.pdbx_description
1 polymer ?
#
loop_
_entity_poly.entity_id
_entity_poly.type
_entity_poly.pdbx_seq_one_letter_code
_entity_poly.pdbx_strand_id
1 'polypeptide(L)'
;MEWGLGLLLPLFLGLLRRGRGEGGELRERRSLGRGGGSGALEVEPPELVVAVEVGGSQQLTCRVACADPAAASVQWRGLDTSLGAVQSGAGSSVLSVRNASLAAAGIRVCVGSCGNSTFQRTVELLVFSFPDQLTVSRVALVAGRDQEVTCTAHNVSPARRDDQNTVSFSLLLGDRELEGAQAQDPELEEESQDGEDSLFQVTQRWLLPPLGTFPPPALQCQATMRLPGLERSHRQPIPVLHSLTSREPPVMTSPEATPQQGSTRSPGSPDPTSPRPTSPGPTSGNSSARTCRPEIHQSPAPGGLELLCEAACSPGVAVRWIQAPGGLEAYDRREAGAQAWLSMPWAECTPEGWFQCRLDPGGQMASLYLVPQICSPVPSATVWTGSVVLALLLLAVLTYRLWKCCRQTTGPTSSSGPPALPGPD
;
A
#
# COMPACT_ATOMS: atom_id res chain seq x y z
N MET A 1 48.31 -33.35 34.46
CA MET A 1 49.11 -34.53 34.89
C MET A 1 48.26 -35.75 34.63
N GLU A 2 48.42 -36.44 33.50
CA GLU A 2 49.36 -37.55 33.20
C GLU A 2 48.50 -38.82 32.97
N TRP A 3 48.27 -39.19 31.70
CA TRP A 3 48.82 -40.35 30.96
C TRP A 3 48.06 -41.68 31.13
N GLY A 4 47.76 -42.35 30.01
CA GLY A 4 47.26 -43.73 30.00
C GLY A 4 46.87 -44.25 28.61
N LEU A 5 47.87 -44.50 27.76
CA LEU A 5 47.73 -45.13 26.44
C LEU A 5 47.28 -46.60 26.50
N GLY A 6 46.43 -46.97 25.54
CA GLY A 6 46.71 -48.06 24.58
C GLY A 6 46.46 -49.50 25.01
N LEU A 7 45.65 -50.21 24.23
CA LEU A 7 45.88 -51.62 23.89
C LEU A 7 45.15 -51.99 22.59
N LEU A 8 45.84 -52.84 21.84
CA LEU A 8 45.70 -53.17 20.43
C LEU A 8 44.70 -54.33 20.18
N LEU A 9 44.08 -54.28 18.99
CA LEU A 9 43.62 -55.35 18.07
C LEU A 9 44.28 -56.75 18.24
N PRO A 10 43.65 -57.89 17.84
CA PRO A 10 43.45 -58.18 16.39
C PRO A 10 42.36 -59.18 15.90
N LEU A 11 42.13 -59.08 14.57
CA LEU A 11 41.86 -60.07 13.50
C LEU A 11 40.87 -61.24 13.69
N PHE A 12 39.96 -61.40 12.70
CA PHE A 12 39.99 -62.55 11.77
C PHE A 12 39.30 -62.26 10.41
N LEU A 13 40.09 -62.42 9.35
CA LEU A 13 39.84 -62.94 7.98
C LEU A 13 38.95 -62.21 6.94
N GLY A 14 39.62 -61.87 5.82
CA GLY A 14 39.05 -61.67 4.47
C GLY A 14 38.51 -62.98 3.84
N LEU A 15 37.94 -63.01 2.63
CA LEU A 15 38.26 -62.35 1.36
C LEU A 15 37.01 -62.38 0.44
N LEU A 16 36.86 -61.40 -0.47
CA LEU A 16 36.95 -61.60 -1.94
C LEU A 16 36.50 -60.37 -2.76
N ARG A 17 37.36 -60.00 -3.72
CA ARG A 17 37.12 -59.42 -5.07
C ARG A 17 36.80 -57.92 -5.26
N ARG A 18 37.88 -57.16 -5.49
CA ARG A 18 38.27 -56.46 -6.74
C ARG A 18 37.13 -56.08 -7.73
N GLY A 19 36.80 -54.78 -7.77
CA GLY A 19 36.09 -54.11 -8.86
C GLY A 19 36.58 -52.68 -9.01
N ARG A 20 37.28 -52.41 -10.12
CA ARG A 20 37.90 -51.13 -10.51
C ARG A 20 36.85 -50.28 -11.21
N GLY A 21 36.64 -49.04 -10.77
CA GLY A 21 35.77 -48.07 -11.42
C GLY A 21 36.10 -46.66 -10.90
N GLU A 22 36.88 -45.94 -11.68
CA GLU A 22 37.30 -44.55 -11.44
C GLU A 22 36.08 -43.62 -11.35
N GLY A 23 36.01 -42.82 -10.28
CA GLY A 23 35.09 -41.70 -10.16
C GLY A 23 35.51 -40.59 -11.13
N GLY A 24 34.65 -40.34 -12.13
CA GLY A 24 34.78 -39.22 -13.05
C GLY A 24 34.25 -37.93 -12.41
N GLU A 25 35.19 -37.17 -11.84
CA GLU A 25 35.02 -35.76 -11.49
C GLU A 25 34.71 -34.96 -12.78
N LEU A 26 33.55 -34.28 -12.82
CA LEU A 26 33.08 -33.50 -13.97
C LEU A 26 33.91 -32.20 -14.05
N ARG A 27 35.08 -32.34 -14.65
CA ARG A 27 36.06 -31.28 -14.88
C ARG A 27 35.57 -30.36 -16.01
N GLU A 28 35.21 -29.13 -15.65
CA GLU A 28 35.04 -28.00 -16.58
C GLU A 28 36.32 -27.83 -17.40
N ARG A 29 36.34 -28.38 -18.62
CA ARG A 29 37.45 -28.22 -19.55
C ARG A 29 37.35 -26.87 -20.24
N ARG A 30 37.97 -25.84 -19.66
CA ARG A 30 38.48 -24.70 -20.46
C ARG A 30 39.72 -25.16 -21.21
N SER A 31 39.54 -25.54 -22.47
CA SER A 31 40.64 -25.68 -23.42
C SER A 31 41.06 -24.29 -23.91
N LEU A 32 42.13 -23.76 -23.32
CA LEU A 32 42.92 -22.66 -23.91
C LEU A 32 43.75 -23.22 -25.07
N GLY A 33 43.14 -23.27 -26.26
CA GLY A 33 43.82 -23.44 -27.54
C GLY A 33 44.00 -22.08 -28.20
N ARG A 34 45.25 -21.66 -28.43
CA ARG A 34 45.62 -20.39 -29.06
C ARG A 34 45.77 -20.59 -30.57
N GLY A 35 44.87 -19.99 -31.36
CA GLY A 35 45.07 -19.73 -32.80
C GLY A 35 43.84 -19.93 -33.69
N GLY A 36 43.17 -18.82 -34.05
CA GLY A 36 42.48 -18.66 -35.35
C GLY A 36 40.96 -18.86 -35.38
N GLY A 37 40.20 -17.78 -35.19
CA GLY A 37 38.77 -17.67 -35.55
C GLY A 37 37.82 -17.56 -34.34
N SER A 38 37.56 -16.36 -33.86
CA SER A 38 36.56 -16.09 -32.80
C SER A 38 35.14 -16.20 -33.37
N GLY A 39 34.64 -17.43 -33.52
CA GLY A 39 33.20 -17.63 -33.67
C GLY A 39 32.53 -17.39 -32.32
N ALA A 40 31.69 -16.35 -32.22
CA ALA A 40 30.83 -16.14 -31.06
C ALA A 40 29.39 -16.49 -31.45
N LEU A 41 28.70 -17.24 -30.58
CA LEU A 41 27.28 -17.54 -30.73
C LEU A 41 26.46 -16.47 -30.03
N GLU A 42 25.67 -15.75 -30.80
CA GLU A 42 24.79 -14.69 -30.35
C GLU A 42 23.34 -15.16 -30.40
N VAL A 43 22.59 -14.79 -29.37
CA VAL A 43 21.14 -15.02 -29.32
C VAL A 43 20.47 -13.69 -29.02
N GLU A 44 19.45 -13.37 -29.81
CA GLU A 44 18.58 -12.22 -29.64
C GLU A 44 17.16 -12.72 -29.29
N PRO A 45 16.53 -12.17 -28.25
CA PRO A 45 17.07 -11.17 -27.33
C PRO A 45 18.11 -11.82 -26.37
N PRO A 46 19.07 -11.03 -25.81
CA PRO A 46 20.26 -11.56 -25.13
C PRO A 46 20.00 -12.12 -23.72
N GLU A 47 18.81 -11.89 -23.17
CA GLU A 47 18.39 -12.35 -21.86
C GLU A 47 18.37 -13.87 -21.79
N LEU A 48 18.79 -14.41 -20.64
CA LEU A 48 18.77 -15.86 -20.40
C LEU A 48 17.36 -16.38 -20.13
N VAL A 49 16.44 -15.50 -19.73
CA VAL A 49 15.04 -15.79 -19.48
C VAL A 49 14.21 -14.78 -20.26
N VAL A 50 13.32 -15.28 -21.12
CA VAL A 50 12.44 -14.45 -21.94
C VAL A 50 11.01 -14.73 -21.52
N ALA A 51 10.35 -13.73 -20.93
CA ALA A 51 8.96 -13.83 -20.51
C ALA A 51 8.01 -13.50 -21.67
N VAL A 52 7.02 -14.35 -21.91
CA VAL A 52 5.93 -14.14 -22.86
C VAL A 52 4.60 -14.42 -22.19
N GLU A 53 3.59 -13.60 -22.48
CA GLU A 53 2.25 -13.80 -21.97
C GLU A 53 1.54 -14.95 -22.70
N VAL A 54 0.62 -15.64 -22.03
CA VAL A 54 -0.27 -16.62 -22.67
C VAL A 54 -1.02 -15.94 -23.83
N GLY A 55 -1.11 -16.64 -24.97
CA GLY A 55 -1.65 -16.09 -26.22
C GLY A 55 -0.70 -15.16 -26.98
N GLY A 56 0.41 -14.75 -26.36
CA GLY A 56 1.45 -13.92 -26.95
C GLY A 56 2.27 -14.63 -28.04
N SER A 57 3.19 -13.88 -28.64
CA SER A 57 4.14 -14.40 -29.64
C SER A 57 5.54 -13.90 -29.36
N GLN A 58 6.54 -14.77 -29.51
CA GLN A 58 7.95 -14.45 -29.28
C GLN A 58 8.83 -15.08 -30.36
N GLN A 59 9.89 -14.36 -30.74
CA GLN A 59 10.91 -14.85 -31.65
C GLN A 59 12.27 -14.84 -30.98
N LEU A 60 13.02 -15.93 -31.14
CA LEU A 60 14.40 -16.09 -30.67
C LEU A 60 15.29 -16.28 -31.91
N THR A 61 16.24 -15.38 -32.11
CA THR A 61 17.15 -15.42 -33.25
C THR A 61 18.53 -15.81 -32.76
N CYS A 62 19.09 -16.86 -33.34
CA CYS A 62 20.46 -17.28 -33.06
C CYS A 62 21.34 -17.06 -34.28
N ARG A 63 22.54 -16.54 -34.07
CA ARG A 63 23.52 -16.22 -35.11
C ARG A 63 24.90 -16.70 -34.70
N VAL A 64 25.64 -17.23 -35.66
CA VAL A 64 27.06 -17.57 -35.50
C VAL A 64 27.88 -16.83 -36.55
N ALA A 65 28.90 -16.11 -36.10
CA ALA A 65 29.83 -15.46 -37.00
C ALA A 65 30.98 -16.42 -37.34
N CYS A 66 31.11 -16.82 -38.61
CA CYS A 66 32.22 -17.64 -39.09
C CYS A 66 33.04 -16.89 -40.14
N ALA A 67 34.34 -17.17 -40.23
CA ALA A 67 35.20 -16.58 -41.26
C ALA A 67 34.79 -17.05 -42.68
N ASP A 68 34.35 -18.30 -42.79
CA ASP A 68 33.70 -18.83 -43.99
C ASP A 68 32.19 -19.02 -43.70
N PRO A 69 31.30 -18.24 -44.34
CA PRO A 69 29.87 -18.37 -44.18
C PRO A 69 29.31 -19.73 -44.61
N ALA A 70 29.98 -20.44 -45.53
CA ALA A 70 29.54 -21.77 -45.98
C ALA A 70 29.79 -22.86 -44.92
N ALA A 71 30.75 -22.63 -44.03
CA ALA A 71 31.06 -23.50 -42.91
C ALA A 71 30.19 -23.22 -41.65
N ALA A 72 29.27 -22.25 -41.74
CA ALA A 72 28.41 -21.83 -40.65
C ALA A 72 27.09 -22.61 -40.63
N SER A 73 26.78 -23.27 -39.52
CA SER A 73 25.46 -23.89 -39.31
C SER A 73 24.92 -23.57 -37.92
N VAL A 74 23.62 -23.30 -37.84
CA VAL A 74 22.93 -22.95 -36.59
C VAL A 74 21.62 -23.73 -36.50
N GLN A 75 21.32 -24.28 -35.33
CA GLN A 75 20.12 -25.07 -35.09
C GLN A 75 19.58 -24.84 -33.68
N TRP A 76 18.26 -24.72 -33.58
CA TRP A 76 17.54 -24.76 -32.30
C TRP A 76 17.19 -26.19 -31.89
N ARG A 77 17.31 -26.47 -30.60
CA ARG A 77 16.95 -27.73 -29.93
C ARG A 77 16.17 -27.42 -28.65
N GLY A 78 15.24 -28.29 -28.30
CA GLY A 78 14.45 -28.22 -27.06
C GLY A 78 14.53 -29.59 -26.40
N LEU A 79 14.90 -29.62 -25.12
CA LEU A 79 15.09 -30.88 -24.40
C LEU A 79 13.75 -31.42 -23.86
N ASP A 80 12.75 -30.56 -23.65
CA ASP A 80 11.56 -30.91 -22.87
C ASP A 80 10.22 -30.40 -23.44
N THR A 81 10.19 -29.69 -24.57
CA THR A 81 8.98 -28.92 -25.01
C THR A 81 8.76 -28.88 -26.52
N SER A 82 7.53 -28.57 -26.95
CA SER A 82 7.25 -28.26 -28.34
C SER A 82 8.13 -27.08 -28.80
N LEU A 83 9.00 -27.36 -29.76
CA LEU A 83 10.06 -26.43 -30.14
C LEU A 83 9.51 -25.11 -30.68
N GLY A 84 8.33 -25.12 -31.33
CA GLY A 84 7.80 -24.01 -32.12
C GLY A 84 8.21 -24.12 -33.59
N ALA A 85 7.95 -23.08 -34.39
CA ALA A 85 8.31 -23.06 -35.80
C ALA A 85 9.74 -22.55 -35.99
N VAL A 86 10.62 -23.37 -36.56
CA VAL A 86 12.03 -23.04 -36.77
C VAL A 86 12.30 -22.77 -38.25
N GLN A 87 12.98 -21.66 -38.53
CA GLN A 87 13.47 -21.29 -39.86
C GLN A 87 14.99 -21.13 -39.80
N SER A 88 15.72 -21.99 -40.53
CA SER A 88 17.20 -21.96 -40.54
C SER A 88 17.73 -21.51 -41.90
N GLY A 89 18.76 -20.66 -41.85
CA GLY A 89 19.54 -20.21 -43.01
C GLY A 89 21.05 -20.36 -42.74
N ALA A 90 21.87 -19.85 -43.66
CA ALA A 90 23.32 -19.85 -43.49
C ALA A 90 23.72 -18.97 -42.29
N GLY A 91 24.36 -19.56 -41.28
CA GLY A 91 24.84 -18.85 -40.08
C GLY A 91 23.77 -18.27 -39.16
N SER A 92 22.48 -18.48 -39.41
CA SER A 92 21.38 -17.97 -38.57
C SER A 92 20.20 -18.92 -38.51
N SER A 93 19.58 -19.03 -37.34
CA SER A 93 18.35 -19.80 -37.14
C SER A 93 17.38 -19.03 -36.26
N VAL A 94 16.12 -18.98 -36.67
CA VAL A 94 15.07 -18.21 -36.04
C VAL A 94 13.99 -19.15 -35.54
N LEU A 95 13.78 -19.16 -34.23
CA LEU A 95 12.71 -19.89 -33.58
C LEU A 95 11.53 -18.94 -33.31
N SER A 96 10.34 -19.30 -33.78
CA SER A 96 9.12 -18.53 -33.61
C SER A 96 8.07 -19.31 -32.82
N VAL A 97 7.63 -18.73 -31.71
CA VAL A 97 6.52 -19.21 -30.88
C VAL A 97 5.35 -18.27 -31.08
N ARG A 98 4.19 -18.80 -31.46
CA ARG A 98 2.96 -18.02 -31.71
C ARG A 98 1.84 -18.60 -30.87
N ASN A 99 0.99 -17.72 -30.33
CA ASN A 99 -0.12 -18.11 -29.47
C ASN A 99 0.36 -19.02 -28.33
N ALA A 100 1.29 -18.50 -27.53
CA ALA A 100 1.97 -19.29 -26.51
C ALA A 100 0.98 -19.87 -25.48
N SER A 101 1.02 -21.17 -25.25
CA SER A 101 0.37 -21.83 -24.13
C SER A 101 1.36 -22.05 -22.99
N LEU A 102 0.88 -22.37 -21.79
CA LEU A 102 1.76 -22.65 -20.64
C LEU A 102 2.71 -23.83 -20.93
N ALA A 103 2.24 -24.88 -21.61
CA ALA A 103 3.09 -25.98 -22.11
C ALA A 103 4.21 -25.57 -23.09
N ALA A 104 4.21 -24.35 -23.63
CA ALA A 104 5.31 -23.85 -24.44
C ALA A 104 6.51 -23.37 -23.59
N ALA A 105 6.34 -23.15 -22.29
CA ALA A 105 7.41 -22.74 -21.39
C ALA A 105 8.51 -23.81 -21.30
N GLY A 106 9.78 -23.40 -21.18
CA GLY A 106 10.90 -24.30 -20.92
C GLY A 106 12.18 -23.93 -21.66
N ILE A 107 13.19 -24.80 -21.57
CA ILE A 107 14.55 -24.50 -22.03
C ILE A 107 14.71 -24.70 -23.54
N ARG A 108 15.26 -23.68 -24.21
CA ARG A 108 15.65 -23.67 -25.62
C ARG A 108 17.17 -23.57 -25.74
N VAL A 109 17.76 -24.47 -26.53
CA VAL A 109 19.20 -24.55 -26.75
C VAL A 109 19.49 -24.22 -28.20
N CYS A 110 20.22 -23.13 -28.44
CA CYS A 110 20.82 -22.88 -29.75
C CYS A 110 22.20 -23.54 -29.81
N VAL A 111 22.46 -24.28 -30.89
CA VAL A 111 23.77 -24.82 -31.21
C VAL A 111 24.23 -24.21 -32.53
N GLY A 112 25.40 -23.60 -32.53
CA GLY A 112 26.03 -23.07 -33.73
C GLY A 112 27.41 -23.68 -33.95
N SER A 113 27.83 -23.84 -35.20
CA SER A 113 29.15 -24.36 -35.53
C SER A 113 29.80 -23.62 -36.68
N CYS A 114 31.12 -23.45 -36.59
CA CYS A 114 32.00 -22.91 -37.61
C CYS A 114 33.08 -23.97 -37.93
N GLY A 115 32.88 -24.75 -38.99
CA GLY A 115 33.78 -25.86 -39.30
C GLY A 115 33.83 -26.90 -38.16
N ASN A 116 34.97 -27.00 -37.47
CA ASN A 116 35.17 -27.96 -36.37
C ASN A 116 34.86 -27.38 -34.97
N SER A 117 34.54 -26.10 -34.87
CA SER A 117 34.21 -25.46 -33.59
C SER A 117 32.70 -25.42 -33.41
N THR A 118 32.23 -25.87 -32.25
CA THR A 118 30.81 -25.85 -31.87
C THR A 118 30.61 -24.98 -30.63
N PHE A 119 29.54 -24.21 -30.63
CA PHE A 119 29.13 -23.30 -29.57
C PHE A 119 27.68 -23.60 -29.21
N GLN A 120 27.30 -23.36 -27.96
CA GLN A 120 25.93 -23.51 -27.54
C GLN A 120 25.52 -22.38 -26.61
N ARG A 121 24.24 -22.02 -26.64
CA ARG A 121 23.64 -21.03 -25.75
C ARG A 121 22.23 -21.46 -25.39
N THR A 122 21.88 -21.22 -24.14
CA THR A 122 20.62 -21.67 -23.55
C THR A 122 19.78 -20.46 -23.17
N VAL A 123 18.49 -20.52 -23.49
CA VAL A 123 17.49 -19.51 -23.14
C VAL A 123 16.28 -20.24 -22.55
N GLU A 124 15.80 -19.79 -21.39
CA GLU A 124 14.55 -20.25 -20.80
C GLU A 124 13.40 -19.38 -21.34
N LEU A 125 12.43 -20.02 -22.01
CA LEU A 125 11.18 -19.35 -22.37
C LEU A 125 10.21 -19.49 -21.19
N LEU A 126 9.85 -18.38 -20.56
CA LEU A 126 8.89 -18.33 -19.47
C LEU A 126 7.55 -17.89 -20.04
N VAL A 127 6.53 -18.75 -19.98
CA VAL A 127 5.16 -18.36 -20.34
C VAL A 127 4.41 -18.01 -19.06
N PHE A 128 3.86 -16.80 -18.97
CA PHE A 128 3.14 -16.34 -17.78
C PHE A 128 1.70 -15.96 -18.11
N SER A 129 0.86 -16.04 -17.09
CA SER A 129 -0.52 -15.55 -17.09
C SER A 129 -0.71 -14.66 -15.87
N PHE A 130 -1.26 -13.47 -16.09
CA PHE A 130 -1.55 -12.48 -15.05
C PHE A 130 -2.91 -11.86 -15.37
N PRO A 131 -3.83 -11.71 -14.40
CA PRO A 131 -5.20 -11.33 -14.70
C PRO A 131 -5.31 -9.87 -15.14
N ASP A 132 -6.18 -9.61 -16.12
CA ASP A 132 -6.55 -8.24 -16.51
C ASP A 132 -7.30 -7.47 -15.40
N GLN A 133 -8.01 -8.20 -14.52
CA GLN A 133 -8.83 -7.61 -13.45
C GLN A 133 -8.73 -8.42 -12.14
N LEU A 134 -8.77 -7.71 -11.02
CA LEU A 134 -8.74 -8.30 -9.67
C LEU A 134 -10.14 -8.41 -9.09
N THR A 135 -10.38 -9.44 -8.28
CA THR A 135 -11.59 -9.54 -7.47
C THR A 135 -11.32 -9.01 -6.06
N VAL A 136 -12.21 -8.18 -5.53
CA VAL A 136 -12.04 -7.56 -4.20
C VAL A 136 -13.28 -7.73 -3.34
N SER A 137 -13.10 -7.78 -2.02
CA SER A 137 -14.24 -7.76 -1.08
C SER A 137 -14.95 -6.40 -1.07
N ARG A 138 -16.23 -6.40 -0.69
CA ARG A 138 -16.96 -5.19 -0.31
C ARG A 138 -16.83 -5.00 1.19
N VAL A 139 -16.42 -3.81 1.63
CA VAL A 139 -16.19 -3.55 3.05
C VAL A 139 -17.06 -2.40 3.54
N ALA A 140 -17.85 -2.65 4.57
CA ALA A 140 -18.51 -1.59 5.33
C ALA A 140 -17.56 -1.12 6.42
N LEU A 141 -17.10 0.12 6.38
CA LEU A 141 -16.21 0.63 7.42
C LEU A 141 -17.05 1.05 8.63
N VAL A 142 -16.92 0.28 9.71
CA VAL A 142 -17.59 0.55 10.98
C VAL A 142 -16.57 1.12 11.96
N ALA A 143 -16.86 2.28 12.53
CA ALA A 143 -15.97 2.93 13.49
C ALA A 143 -15.70 2.00 14.70
N GLY A 144 -14.44 1.93 15.12
CA GLY A 144 -14.03 1.19 16.33
C GLY A 144 -13.96 -0.33 16.19
N ARG A 145 -14.03 -0.89 14.97
CA ARG A 145 -13.84 -2.34 14.74
C ARG A 145 -12.80 -2.61 13.65
N ASP A 146 -12.02 -3.67 13.86
CA ASP A 146 -11.14 -4.23 12.83
C ASP A 146 -11.99 -4.85 11.73
N GLN A 147 -11.61 -4.66 10.47
CA GLN A 147 -12.35 -5.16 9.31
C GLN A 147 -11.43 -5.91 8.36
N GLU A 148 -11.92 -6.98 7.75
CA GLU A 148 -11.14 -7.75 6.78
C GLU A 148 -11.38 -7.27 5.34
N VAL A 149 -10.28 -7.14 4.59
CA VAL A 149 -10.28 -6.88 3.15
C VAL A 149 -9.63 -8.06 2.45
N THR A 150 -10.21 -8.50 1.34
CA THR A 150 -9.59 -9.51 0.47
C THR A 150 -9.41 -8.97 -0.94
N CYS A 151 -8.33 -9.39 -1.58
CA CYS A 151 -8.05 -9.12 -2.98
C CYS A 151 -7.48 -10.37 -3.62
N THR A 152 -8.01 -10.73 -4.78
CA THR A 152 -7.72 -12.00 -5.45
C THR A 152 -7.34 -11.76 -6.90
N ALA A 153 -6.21 -12.33 -7.30
CA ALA A 153 -5.74 -12.44 -8.67
C ALA A 153 -6.03 -13.86 -9.18
N HIS A 154 -6.80 -13.98 -10.26
CA HIS A 154 -7.17 -15.26 -10.90
C HIS A 154 -6.24 -15.58 -12.06
N ASN A 155 -6.23 -16.84 -12.53
CA ASN A 155 -5.44 -17.28 -13.68
C ASN A 155 -3.96 -16.86 -13.60
N VAL A 156 -3.35 -16.96 -12.43
CA VAL A 156 -1.94 -16.59 -12.22
C VAL A 156 -1.05 -17.79 -12.53
N SER A 157 -0.02 -17.59 -13.37
CA SER A 157 1.05 -18.59 -13.55
C SER A 157 2.35 -17.92 -14.02
N PRO A 158 3.52 -18.35 -13.55
CA PRO A 158 3.72 -19.21 -12.38
C PRO A 158 3.41 -18.43 -11.10
N ALA A 159 2.78 -19.04 -10.08
CA ALA A 159 2.53 -18.38 -8.80
C ALA A 159 3.80 -18.30 -7.90
N ARG A 160 4.74 -19.23 -8.09
CA ARG A 160 6.01 -19.31 -7.38
C ARG A 160 7.15 -19.66 -8.33
N ARG A 161 8.33 -19.08 -8.11
CA ARG A 161 9.60 -19.38 -8.81
C ARG A 161 10.72 -19.36 -7.78
N ASP A 162 11.57 -20.40 -7.76
CA ASP A 162 12.72 -20.50 -6.86
C ASP A 162 12.35 -20.19 -5.40
N ASP A 163 11.28 -20.84 -4.91
CA ASP A 163 10.69 -20.66 -3.57
C ASP A 163 10.16 -19.26 -3.23
N GLN A 164 10.09 -18.34 -4.19
CA GLN A 164 9.57 -16.97 -4.03
C GLN A 164 8.24 -16.80 -4.77
N ASN A 165 7.29 -16.08 -4.15
CA ASN A 165 6.06 -15.69 -4.81
C ASN A 165 6.35 -14.68 -5.93
N THR A 166 5.77 -14.92 -7.11
CA THR A 166 5.94 -14.04 -8.28
C THR A 166 5.01 -12.84 -8.22
N VAL A 167 3.88 -12.96 -7.51
CA VAL A 167 2.88 -11.92 -7.31
C VAL A 167 2.95 -11.40 -5.88
N SER A 168 3.00 -10.08 -5.74
CA SER A 168 2.84 -9.37 -4.47
C SER A 168 1.61 -8.47 -4.52
N PHE A 169 1.07 -8.17 -3.34
CA PHE A 169 -0.11 -7.33 -3.19
C PHE A 169 0.19 -6.17 -2.26
N SER A 170 -0.38 -5.01 -2.56
CA SER A 170 -0.40 -3.86 -1.67
C SER A 170 -1.81 -3.28 -1.58
N LEU A 171 -2.14 -2.77 -0.39
CA LEU A 171 -3.39 -2.07 -0.14
C LEU A 171 -3.08 -0.58 -0.08
N LEU A 172 -3.74 0.21 -0.92
CA LEU A 172 -3.46 1.62 -1.12
C LEU A 172 -4.64 2.48 -0.67
N LEU A 173 -4.31 3.65 -0.12
CA LEU A 173 -5.19 4.78 0.06
C LEU A 173 -4.77 5.89 -0.91
N GLY A 174 -5.59 6.15 -1.92
CA GLY A 174 -5.15 6.92 -3.08
C GLY A 174 -3.98 6.22 -3.77
N ASP A 175 -2.80 6.84 -3.79
CA ASP A 175 -1.57 6.29 -4.38
C ASP A 175 -0.54 5.84 -3.33
N ARG A 176 -0.87 5.90 -2.03
CA ARG A 176 0.05 5.57 -0.93
C ARG A 176 -0.34 4.24 -0.31
N GLU A 177 0.65 3.45 0.07
CA GLU A 177 0.40 2.20 0.79
C GLU A 177 -0.21 2.48 2.17
N LEU A 178 -1.22 1.69 2.52
CA LEU A 178 -1.95 1.82 3.76
C LEU A 178 -1.13 1.23 4.91
N GLU A 179 -0.45 2.09 5.66
CA GLU A 179 0.28 1.66 6.85
C GLU A 179 -0.67 1.07 7.91
N GLY A 180 -0.19 0.20 8.80
CA GLY A 180 -1.01 -0.38 9.87
C GLY A 180 -1.99 -1.48 9.44
N ALA A 181 -2.20 -1.70 8.14
CA ALA A 181 -2.92 -2.87 7.63
C ALA A 181 -2.06 -4.13 7.82
N GLN A 182 -2.59 -5.11 8.55
CA GLN A 182 -1.88 -6.35 8.82
C GLN A 182 -2.15 -7.35 7.68
N ALA A 183 -1.16 -7.54 6.81
CA ALA A 183 -1.20 -8.52 5.73
C ALA A 183 -1.00 -9.95 6.30
N GLN A 184 -1.87 -10.87 5.90
CA GLN A 184 -1.68 -12.31 6.15
C GLN A 184 -0.81 -12.93 5.05
N ASP A 185 -0.36 -14.17 5.24
CA ASP A 185 0.32 -14.89 4.16
C ASP A 185 -0.63 -15.09 2.97
N PRO A 186 -0.16 -14.90 1.71
CA PRO A 186 -0.99 -15.11 0.53
C PRO A 186 -1.47 -16.56 0.43
N GLU A 187 -2.78 -16.73 0.24
CA GLU A 187 -3.40 -18.03 -0.01
C GLU A 187 -3.31 -18.36 -1.50
N LEU A 188 -2.80 -19.54 -1.83
CA LEU A 188 -2.66 -20.05 -3.19
C LEU A 188 -3.60 -21.26 -3.35
N GLU A 189 -4.53 -21.14 -4.29
CA GLU A 189 -5.44 -22.22 -4.67
C GLU A 189 -5.19 -22.56 -6.15
N GLU A 190 -5.08 -23.83 -6.48
CA GLU A 190 -4.95 -24.27 -7.88
C GLU A 190 -6.34 -24.29 -8.53
N GLU A 191 -6.48 -23.57 -9.65
CA GLU A 191 -7.71 -23.55 -10.43
C GLU A 191 -7.79 -24.85 -11.23
N SER A 192 -8.69 -25.74 -10.82
CA SER A 192 -8.86 -27.05 -11.47
C SER A 192 -9.28 -26.87 -12.93
N GLN A 193 -8.34 -27.07 -13.85
CA GLN A 193 -8.61 -27.30 -15.26
C GLN A 193 -8.12 -28.71 -15.58
N ASP A 194 -8.82 -29.44 -16.46
CA ASP A 194 -8.51 -30.83 -16.84
C ASP A 194 -7.17 -30.99 -17.62
N GLY A 195 -6.20 -30.08 -17.45
CA GLY A 195 -4.90 -30.05 -18.12
C GLY A 195 -3.70 -30.03 -17.17
N GLU A 196 -2.51 -30.31 -17.69
CA GLU A 196 -1.24 -30.36 -16.94
C GLU A 196 -0.71 -28.96 -16.55
N ASP A 197 -1.27 -27.90 -17.13
CA ASP A 197 -0.84 -26.52 -16.95
C ASP A 197 -1.60 -25.85 -15.78
N SER A 198 -1.01 -25.85 -14.58
CA SER A 198 -1.64 -25.29 -13.36
C SER A 198 -1.72 -23.76 -13.40
N LEU A 199 -2.95 -23.24 -13.35
CA LEU A 199 -3.27 -21.85 -13.06
C LEU A 199 -3.64 -21.72 -11.58
N PHE A 200 -3.35 -20.56 -11.00
CA PHE A 200 -3.55 -20.32 -9.57
C PHE A 200 -4.44 -19.10 -9.33
N GLN A 201 -5.29 -19.23 -8.32
CA GLN A 201 -5.95 -18.13 -7.64
C GLN A 201 -5.09 -17.73 -6.44
N VAL A 202 -4.59 -16.49 -6.45
CA VAL A 202 -3.77 -15.93 -5.36
C VAL A 202 -4.59 -14.89 -4.61
N THR A 203 -4.89 -15.16 -3.34
CA THR A 203 -5.71 -14.29 -2.48
C THR A 203 -4.87 -13.68 -1.37
N GLN A 204 -4.83 -12.35 -1.33
CA GLN A 204 -4.26 -11.59 -0.22
C GLN A 204 -5.37 -11.10 0.71
N ARG A 205 -5.15 -11.29 2.02
CA ARG A 205 -6.05 -10.81 3.08
C ARG A 205 -5.33 -9.77 3.92
N TRP A 206 -6.05 -8.71 4.29
CA TRP A 206 -5.59 -7.71 5.24
C TRP A 206 -6.61 -7.53 6.36
N LEU A 207 -6.12 -7.42 7.59
CA LEU A 207 -6.90 -6.89 8.70
C LEU A 207 -6.66 -5.39 8.78
N LEU A 208 -7.70 -4.61 8.51
CA LEU A 208 -7.71 -3.17 8.68
C LEU A 208 -7.96 -2.81 10.14
N PRO A 209 -7.19 -1.88 10.71
CA PRO A 209 -7.53 -1.28 12.00
C PRO A 209 -8.79 -0.39 11.89
N PRO A 210 -9.40 -0.01 13.02
CA PRO A 210 -10.56 0.87 13.01
C PRO A 210 -10.23 2.21 12.35
N LEU A 211 -11.01 2.55 11.32
CA LEU A 211 -10.87 3.83 10.63
C LEU A 211 -11.68 4.91 11.36
N GLY A 212 -11.31 6.17 11.14
CA GLY A 212 -11.95 7.36 11.71
C GLY A 212 -13.46 7.42 11.49
N THR A 213 -14.12 8.37 12.17
CA THR A 213 -15.55 8.66 11.96
C THR A 213 -15.89 9.00 10.50
N PHE A 214 -14.88 9.44 9.74
CA PHE A 214 -14.95 9.63 8.30
C PHE A 214 -14.09 8.57 7.61
N PRO A 215 -14.69 7.58 6.93
CA PRO A 215 -13.92 6.61 6.18
C PRO A 215 -13.16 7.28 5.03
N PRO A 216 -12.00 6.74 4.63
CA PRO A 216 -11.29 7.19 3.44
C PRO A 216 -12.18 7.13 2.19
N PRO A 217 -11.98 8.05 1.22
CA PRO A 217 -12.84 8.15 0.05
C PRO A 217 -12.76 6.94 -0.89
N ALA A 218 -11.62 6.24 -0.95
CA ALA A 218 -11.47 4.98 -1.67
C ALA A 218 -10.21 4.21 -1.20
N LEU A 219 -10.35 2.89 -1.01
CA LEU A 219 -9.23 1.96 -0.91
C LEU A 219 -8.99 1.31 -2.27
N GLN A 220 -7.74 1.02 -2.61
CA GLN A 220 -7.36 0.34 -3.85
C GLN A 220 -6.46 -0.85 -3.53
N CYS A 221 -6.79 -2.02 -4.07
CA CYS A 221 -5.85 -3.14 -4.09
C CYS A 221 -4.96 -3.01 -5.33
N GLN A 222 -3.65 -3.19 -5.17
CA GLN A 222 -2.71 -3.36 -6.28
C GLN A 222 -2.08 -4.75 -6.22
N ALA A 223 -2.20 -5.53 -7.29
CA ALA A 223 -1.43 -6.75 -7.50
C ALA A 223 -0.28 -6.46 -8.45
N THR A 224 0.91 -6.95 -8.14
CA THR A 224 2.13 -6.73 -8.95
C THR A 224 2.82 -8.06 -9.22
N MET A 225 2.94 -8.44 -10.49
CA MET A 225 3.74 -9.59 -10.92
C MET A 225 5.16 -9.16 -11.27
N ARG A 226 6.14 -9.88 -10.71
CA ARG A 226 7.57 -9.69 -10.93
C ARG A 226 8.19 -10.98 -11.46
N LEU A 227 8.69 -10.91 -12.68
CA LEU A 227 9.41 -11.97 -13.36
C LEU A 227 10.74 -11.41 -13.91
N PRO A 228 11.72 -12.26 -14.28
CA PRO A 228 12.97 -11.78 -14.87
C PRO A 228 12.69 -10.91 -16.11
N GLY A 229 13.11 -9.64 -16.07
CA GLY A 229 12.92 -8.68 -17.16
C GLY A 229 11.49 -8.15 -17.33
N LEU A 230 10.56 -8.46 -16.41
CA LEU A 230 9.15 -8.07 -16.51
C LEU A 230 8.56 -7.67 -15.16
N GLU A 231 7.94 -6.48 -15.11
CA GLU A 231 7.07 -6.05 -14.02
C GLU A 231 5.72 -5.59 -14.59
N ARG A 232 4.63 -6.10 -14.02
CA ARG A 232 3.25 -5.77 -14.39
C ARG A 232 2.40 -5.55 -13.15
N SER A 233 1.51 -4.58 -13.18
CA SER A 233 0.61 -4.29 -12.05
C SER A 233 -0.80 -3.97 -12.51
N HIS A 234 -1.77 -4.42 -11.71
CA HIS A 234 -3.20 -4.08 -11.87
C HIS A 234 -3.72 -3.49 -10.57
N ARG A 235 -4.68 -2.57 -10.69
CA ARG A 235 -5.33 -1.90 -9.56
C ARG A 235 -6.83 -2.10 -9.62
N GLN A 236 -7.44 -2.32 -8.46
CA GLN A 236 -8.88 -2.46 -8.33
C GLN A 236 -9.40 -1.67 -7.11
N PRO A 237 -10.40 -0.80 -7.28
CA PRO A 237 -11.01 -0.10 -6.15
C PRO A 237 -11.85 -1.04 -5.30
N ILE A 238 -11.68 -0.93 -3.98
CA ILE A 238 -12.47 -1.65 -2.98
C ILE A 238 -13.67 -0.78 -2.60
N PRO A 239 -14.92 -1.23 -2.82
CA PRO A 239 -16.08 -0.43 -2.50
C PRO A 239 -16.25 -0.32 -0.98
N VAL A 240 -16.26 0.92 -0.47
CA VAL A 240 -16.49 1.25 0.93
C VAL A 240 -17.98 1.56 1.14
N LEU A 241 -18.64 0.82 2.04
CA LEU A 241 -20.01 1.14 2.47
C LEU A 241 -19.95 2.08 3.69
N HIS A 242 -20.60 3.24 3.57
CA HIS A 242 -20.76 4.19 4.67
C HIS A 242 -21.97 3.77 5.51
N SER A 243 -21.74 3.35 6.76
CA SER A 243 -22.84 3.20 7.71
C SER A 243 -23.23 4.58 8.23
N LEU A 244 -24.30 5.16 7.71
CA LEU A 244 -24.98 6.26 8.39
C LEU A 244 -25.69 5.68 9.63
N THR A 245 -25.01 5.63 10.77
CA THR A 245 -25.71 5.53 12.05
C THR A 245 -26.39 6.87 12.30
N SER A 246 -27.60 7.01 11.74
CA SER A 246 -28.56 8.03 12.14
C SER A 246 -28.82 7.82 13.63
N ARG A 247 -28.31 8.73 14.45
CA ARG A 247 -28.69 8.82 15.86
C ARG A 247 -30.10 9.40 15.87
N GLU A 248 -31.10 8.56 16.13
CA GLU A 248 -32.45 8.99 16.52
C GLU A 248 -32.29 10.10 17.59
N PRO A 249 -32.86 11.31 17.39
CA PRO A 249 -32.71 12.37 18.36
C PRO A 249 -33.37 11.94 19.68
N PRO A 250 -32.72 12.13 20.84
CA PRO A 250 -33.39 11.91 22.10
C PRO A 250 -34.56 12.89 22.20
N VAL A 251 -35.75 12.34 22.40
CA VAL A 251 -36.96 13.10 22.72
C VAL A 251 -36.68 13.94 23.96
N MET A 252 -36.47 15.23 23.73
CA MET A 252 -36.28 16.22 24.78
C MET A 252 -37.65 16.48 25.41
N THR A 253 -37.96 15.78 26.50
CA THR A 253 -39.11 16.13 27.33
C THR A 253 -38.61 17.14 28.35
N SER A 254 -38.78 18.43 28.04
CA SER A 254 -38.48 19.54 28.94
C SER A 254 -39.43 19.52 30.16
N PRO A 255 -38.98 19.92 31.36
CA PRO A 255 -39.78 19.85 32.58
C PRO A 255 -40.58 21.15 32.76
N GLU A 256 -41.88 21.07 33.07
CA GLU A 256 -42.55 22.21 33.70
C GLU A 256 -43.79 21.83 34.55
N ALA A 257 -43.81 22.45 35.74
CA ALA A 257 -44.92 22.84 36.59
C ALA A 257 -45.79 21.77 37.30
N THR A 258 -45.50 21.64 38.61
CA THR A 258 -46.47 21.33 39.68
C THR A 258 -47.59 22.38 39.72
N PRO A 259 -48.83 22.00 40.10
CA PRO A 259 -49.38 22.54 41.35
C PRO A 259 -50.11 21.51 42.24
N GLN A 260 -50.23 21.88 43.51
CA GLN A 260 -50.69 21.07 44.65
C GLN A 260 -52.22 20.90 44.75
N GLN A 261 -52.63 19.84 45.47
CA GLN A 261 -53.73 19.68 46.46
C GLN A 261 -54.22 18.22 46.41
N GLY A 262 -54.53 17.48 47.47
CA GLY A 262 -54.65 17.71 48.91
C GLY A 262 -55.41 16.50 49.51
N SER A 263 -55.25 16.27 50.82
CA SER A 263 -55.92 15.27 51.68
C SER A 263 -55.52 13.79 51.60
N THR A 264 -55.55 12.99 52.67
CA THR A 264 -55.58 13.12 54.14
C THR A 264 -55.54 11.66 54.66
N ARG A 265 -54.78 11.40 55.74
CA ARG A 265 -55.07 10.45 56.87
C ARG A 265 -53.95 9.45 57.23
N SER A 266 -53.29 9.72 58.36
CA SER A 266 -52.62 8.78 59.29
C SER A 266 -53.67 8.20 60.29
N PRO A 267 -53.40 7.27 61.26
CA PRO A 267 -52.10 6.85 61.82
C PRO A 267 -51.94 5.37 62.26
N GLY A 268 -50.72 4.98 62.66
CA GLY A 268 -50.44 3.76 63.43
C GLY A 268 -48.94 3.56 63.73
N SER A 269 -48.50 4.01 64.91
CA SER A 269 -47.17 3.81 65.54
C SER A 269 -47.23 2.61 66.54
N PRO A 270 -46.17 2.10 67.22
CA PRO A 270 -44.78 2.61 67.33
C PRO A 270 -43.63 1.57 67.28
N ASP A 271 -42.41 2.13 67.21
CA ASP A 271 -41.02 1.64 67.42
C ASP A 271 -40.78 0.83 68.74
N PRO A 272 -39.56 0.33 69.10
CA PRO A 272 -38.21 0.55 68.51
C PRO A 272 -37.32 -0.71 68.38
N THR A 273 -36.16 -0.62 67.70
CA THR A 273 -34.79 -0.92 68.22
C THR A 273 -33.76 -0.84 67.08
N SER A 274 -32.78 0.07 67.23
CA SER A 274 -31.57 0.23 66.39
C SER A 274 -30.50 -0.82 66.76
N PRO A 275 -29.62 -1.29 65.86
CA PRO A 275 -28.38 -0.55 65.59
C PRO A 275 -27.90 -0.57 64.12
N ARG A 276 -27.16 0.48 63.74
CA ARG A 276 -26.28 0.60 62.54
C ARG A 276 -24.83 0.20 62.96
N PRO A 277 -23.81 -0.08 62.10
CA PRO A 277 -23.70 -0.03 60.61
C PRO A 277 -23.13 -1.30 59.94
N THR A 278 -23.49 -1.55 58.67
CA THR A 278 -22.57 -2.27 57.78
C THR A 278 -22.72 -1.79 56.33
N SER A 279 -21.56 -1.56 55.71
CA SER A 279 -21.34 -1.09 54.34
C SER A 279 -21.85 -2.08 53.29
N PRO A 280 -22.51 -1.66 52.19
CA PRO A 280 -22.67 -2.52 51.02
C PRO A 280 -21.46 -2.37 50.10
N GLY A 281 -20.64 -3.42 50.03
CA GLY A 281 -19.60 -3.57 49.01
C GLY A 281 -20.17 -3.72 47.60
N PRO A 282 -19.33 -3.52 46.57
CA PRO A 282 -19.75 -3.47 45.18
C PRO A 282 -20.19 -4.84 44.67
N THR A 283 -21.29 -4.84 43.92
CA THR A 283 -21.88 -5.98 43.23
C THR A 283 -20.89 -6.55 42.23
N SER A 284 -20.42 -7.78 42.49
CA SER A 284 -19.65 -8.58 41.55
C SER A 284 -20.56 -9.00 40.40
N GLY A 285 -20.36 -8.40 39.22
CA GLY A 285 -21.04 -8.75 37.98
C GLY A 285 -20.05 -9.33 36.98
N ASN A 286 -20.12 -10.65 36.78
CA ASN A 286 -19.62 -11.44 35.65
C ASN A 286 -18.65 -10.75 34.68
N SER A 287 -17.35 -10.80 35.00
CA SER A 287 -16.29 -10.60 34.02
C SER A 287 -16.08 -11.88 33.22
N SER A 288 -16.87 -12.08 32.17
CA SER A 288 -16.39 -12.86 31.02
C SER A 288 -15.04 -12.25 30.62
N ALA A 289 -13.97 -13.05 30.60
CA ALA A 289 -12.60 -12.62 30.36
C ALA A 289 -12.46 -11.90 29.00
N ARG A 290 -12.75 -10.61 28.98
CA ARG A 290 -12.52 -9.74 27.83
C ARG A 290 -11.01 -9.55 27.75
N THR A 291 -10.42 -10.01 26.66
CA THR A 291 -9.00 -9.81 26.39
C THR A 291 -8.69 -8.31 26.45
N CYS A 292 -7.77 -7.92 27.34
CA CYS A 292 -7.39 -6.53 27.54
C CYS A 292 -6.77 -5.97 26.25
N ARG A 293 -7.50 -5.08 25.56
CA ARG A 293 -7.07 -4.39 24.34
C ARG A 293 -7.35 -2.89 24.48
N PRO A 294 -6.42 -2.02 24.03
CA PRO A 294 -6.68 -0.59 23.96
C PRO A 294 -7.66 -0.26 22.83
N GLU A 295 -8.48 0.77 23.00
CA GLU A 295 -9.40 1.31 22.00
C GLU A 295 -9.19 2.83 21.87
N ILE A 296 -9.34 3.38 20.66
CA ILE A 296 -9.19 4.82 20.39
C ILE A 296 -10.57 5.43 20.08
N HIS A 297 -10.96 6.43 20.84
CA HIS A 297 -12.17 7.21 20.68
C HIS A 297 -11.85 8.63 20.22
N GLN A 298 -12.71 9.16 19.36
CA GLN A 298 -12.65 10.55 18.88
C GLN A 298 -13.73 11.36 19.59
N SER A 299 -13.37 12.50 20.18
CA SER A 299 -14.30 13.47 20.75
C SER A 299 -14.04 14.86 20.16
N PRO A 300 -15.09 15.60 19.75
CA PRO A 300 -14.93 17.01 19.42
C PRO A 300 -14.61 17.80 20.69
N ALA A 301 -13.59 18.67 20.62
CA ALA A 301 -13.19 19.54 21.72
C ALA A 301 -13.33 21.02 21.31
N PRO A 302 -13.48 21.96 22.26
CA PRO A 302 -13.56 23.39 21.94
C PRO A 302 -12.31 23.86 21.19
N GLY A 303 -12.47 24.17 19.90
CA GLY A 303 -11.34 24.52 19.03
C GLY A 303 -10.37 23.36 18.78
N GLY A 304 -10.83 22.11 18.89
CA GLY A 304 -10.00 20.91 18.99
C GLY A 304 -10.59 19.65 18.35
N LEU A 305 -9.74 18.67 18.04
CA LEU A 305 -10.10 17.26 18.12
C LEU A 305 -9.35 16.67 19.32
N GLU A 306 -10.00 15.82 20.09
CA GLU A 306 -9.34 15.05 21.14
C GLU A 306 -9.47 13.55 20.82
N LEU A 307 -8.35 12.85 20.86
CA LEU A 307 -8.28 11.40 20.75
C LEU A 307 -8.03 10.84 22.13
N LEU A 308 -8.89 9.93 22.59
CA LEU A 308 -8.72 9.18 23.83
C LEU A 308 -8.38 7.74 23.48
N CYS A 309 -7.21 7.27 23.90
CA CYS A 309 -6.89 5.86 23.94
C CYS A 309 -7.16 5.33 25.35
N GLU A 310 -8.07 4.36 25.49
CA GLU A 310 -8.42 3.75 26.77
C GLU A 310 -8.30 2.22 26.74
N ALA A 311 -7.99 1.63 27.90
CA ALA A 311 -7.95 0.19 28.07
C ALA A 311 -8.73 -0.22 29.33
N ALA A 312 -9.86 -0.92 29.15
CA ALA A 312 -10.68 -1.40 30.26
C ALA A 312 -10.08 -2.68 30.86
N CYS A 313 -9.01 -2.54 31.66
CA CYS A 313 -8.26 -3.67 32.21
C CYS A 313 -8.05 -3.58 33.73
N SER A 314 -7.54 -4.67 34.31
CA SER A 314 -7.13 -4.75 35.71
C SER A 314 -6.15 -3.63 36.09
N PRO A 315 -6.12 -3.18 37.35
CA PRO A 315 -5.19 -2.15 37.81
C PRO A 315 -3.73 -2.54 37.51
N GLY A 316 -2.90 -1.56 37.15
CA GLY A 316 -1.46 -1.76 36.86
C GLY A 316 -1.09 -1.71 35.36
N VAL A 317 -2.05 -1.44 34.48
CA VAL A 317 -1.79 -1.14 33.07
C VAL A 317 -1.65 0.37 32.83
N ALA A 318 -0.81 0.72 31.87
CA ALA A 318 -0.68 2.06 31.33
C ALA A 318 -0.87 2.03 29.81
N VAL A 319 -1.44 3.08 29.24
CA VAL A 319 -1.53 3.26 27.78
C VAL A 319 -0.78 4.52 27.42
N ARG A 320 -0.06 4.50 26.30
CA ARG A 320 0.69 5.66 25.80
C ARG A 320 0.63 5.77 24.30
N TRP A 321 0.72 6.99 23.81
CA TRP A 321 0.81 7.26 22.37
C TRP A 321 2.22 6.97 21.86
N ILE A 322 2.33 6.31 20.71
CA ILE A 322 3.61 5.92 20.09
C ILE A 322 3.80 6.50 18.68
N GLN A 323 2.71 6.84 17.99
CA GLN A 323 2.75 7.41 16.64
C GLN A 323 1.62 8.44 16.45
N ALA A 324 1.95 9.55 15.80
CA ALA A 324 1.01 10.53 15.28
C ALA A 324 1.63 11.22 14.03
N PRO A 325 0.82 11.73 13.10
CA PRO A 325 1.32 12.44 11.92
C PRO A 325 2.10 13.69 12.32
N GLY A 326 3.28 13.91 11.74
CA GLY A 326 4.16 15.03 12.13
C GLY A 326 4.90 14.82 13.47
N GLY A 327 4.74 13.65 14.10
CA GLY A 327 5.36 13.31 15.38
C GLY A 327 4.51 13.71 16.58
N LEU A 328 4.66 12.97 17.69
CA LEU A 328 3.85 13.18 18.91
C LEU A 328 4.05 14.56 19.56
N GLU A 329 5.19 15.20 19.32
CA GLU A 329 5.53 16.52 19.88
C GLU A 329 4.70 17.67 19.28
N ALA A 330 4.01 17.42 18.16
CA ALA A 330 3.10 18.38 17.54
C ALA A 330 1.72 18.48 18.25
N TYR A 331 1.51 17.68 19.30
CA TYR A 331 0.21 17.52 19.96
C TYR A 331 0.31 17.68 21.47
N ASP A 332 -0.78 18.13 22.09
CA ASP A 332 -0.90 18.19 23.54
C ASP A 332 -1.25 16.81 24.09
N ARG A 333 -0.32 16.20 24.84
CA ARG A 333 -0.46 14.84 25.37
C ARG A 333 -0.74 14.83 26.88
N ARG A 334 -1.72 14.03 27.30
CA ARG A 334 -2.00 13.72 28.71
C ARG A 334 -2.08 12.20 28.88
N GLU A 335 -1.45 11.66 29.92
CA GLU A 335 -1.47 10.22 30.21
C GLU A 335 -1.84 10.00 31.68
N ALA A 336 -2.80 9.11 31.94
CA ALA A 336 -3.25 8.76 33.28
C ALA A 336 -3.56 7.25 33.36
N GLY A 337 -2.51 6.44 33.56
CA GLY A 337 -2.64 4.99 33.68
C GLY A 337 -3.32 4.39 32.46
N ALA A 338 -4.50 3.80 32.65
CA ALA A 338 -5.27 3.11 31.61
C ALA A 338 -5.90 4.03 30.54
N GLN A 339 -5.61 5.34 30.56
CA GLN A 339 -6.13 6.32 29.62
C GLN A 339 -5.01 7.27 29.15
N ALA A 340 -5.01 7.59 27.86
CA ALA A 340 -4.11 8.56 27.25
C ALA A 340 -4.86 9.45 26.25
N TRP A 341 -4.76 10.76 26.41
CA TRP A 341 -5.38 11.77 25.56
C TRP A 341 -4.34 12.44 24.66
N LEU A 342 -4.72 12.66 23.41
CA LEU A 342 -3.99 13.45 22.44
C LEU A 342 -4.92 14.56 21.93
N SER A 343 -4.63 15.80 22.31
CA SER A 343 -5.40 16.97 21.91
C SER A 343 -4.68 17.70 20.77
N MET A 344 -5.46 18.09 19.76
CA MET A 344 -4.97 18.86 18.62
C MET A 344 -5.76 20.17 18.55
N PRO A 345 -5.16 21.32 18.92
CA PRO A 345 -5.79 22.62 18.72
C PRO A 345 -5.92 22.92 17.22
N TRP A 346 -7.08 23.41 16.77
CA TRP A 346 -7.35 23.81 15.38
C TRP A 346 -6.54 25.08 15.05
N ALA A 347 -5.25 24.91 14.82
CA ALA A 347 -4.39 25.94 14.24
C ALA A 347 -4.24 25.75 12.72
N GLU A 348 -4.25 24.50 12.25
CA GLU A 348 -4.20 24.10 10.84
C GLU A 348 -5.06 22.84 10.64
N CYS A 349 -5.38 22.48 9.39
CA CYS A 349 -6.30 21.37 9.09
C CYS A 349 -5.94 20.06 9.80
N THR A 350 -6.94 19.21 10.06
CA THR A 350 -6.73 17.87 10.66
C THR A 350 -5.64 17.14 9.87
N PRO A 351 -4.52 16.75 10.51
CA PRO A 351 -3.43 16.11 9.78
C PRO A 351 -3.86 14.72 9.33
N GLU A 352 -3.59 14.43 8.06
CA GLU A 352 -3.81 13.12 7.46
C GLU A 352 -2.80 12.11 8.02
N GLY A 353 -3.27 10.99 8.54
CA GLY A 353 -2.37 9.89 8.88
C GLY A 353 -2.79 9.05 10.09
N TRP A 354 -1.84 8.22 10.50
CA TRP A 354 -2.02 7.23 11.56
C TRP A 354 -1.68 7.76 12.94
N PHE A 355 -2.57 7.45 13.87
CA PHE A 355 -2.38 7.57 15.30
C PHE A 355 -2.30 6.17 15.89
N GLN A 356 -1.30 5.90 16.73
CA GLN A 356 -1.17 4.62 17.40
C GLN A 356 -0.89 4.79 18.89
N CYS A 357 -1.56 3.98 19.71
CA CYS A 357 -1.26 3.84 21.12
C CYS A 357 -0.93 2.39 21.47
N ARG A 358 -0.11 2.21 22.51
CA ARG A 358 0.34 0.93 23.03
C ARG A 358 -0.05 0.78 24.49
N LEU A 359 -0.52 -0.42 24.82
CA LEU A 359 -0.74 -0.90 26.18
C LEU A 359 0.55 -1.47 26.78
N ASP A 360 0.85 -1.09 28.01
CA ASP A 360 1.94 -1.59 28.82
C ASP A 360 1.43 -2.08 30.19
N PRO A 361 1.83 -3.28 30.66
CA PRO A 361 2.55 -4.33 29.93
C PRO A 361 1.65 -5.10 28.95
N GLY A 362 2.24 -5.74 27.94
CA GLY A 362 1.53 -6.62 27.01
C GLY A 362 1.67 -6.23 25.54
N GLY A 363 2.03 -4.97 25.25
CA GLY A 363 2.41 -4.52 23.91
C GLY A 363 1.27 -4.51 22.89
N GLN A 364 0.03 -4.76 23.30
CA GLN A 364 -1.15 -4.63 22.44
C GLN A 364 -1.25 -3.19 21.95
N MET A 365 -1.63 -3.02 20.69
CA MET A 365 -1.68 -1.71 20.03
C MET A 365 -3.08 -1.44 19.50
N ALA A 366 -3.47 -0.17 19.52
CA ALA A 366 -4.62 0.33 18.78
C ALA A 366 -4.14 1.38 17.77
N SER A 367 -4.73 1.35 16.58
CA SER A 367 -4.40 2.25 15.48
C SER A 367 -5.67 2.94 14.98
N LEU A 368 -5.54 4.21 14.59
CA LEU A 368 -6.63 5.01 14.04
C LEU A 368 -6.09 5.87 12.89
N TYR A 369 -6.73 5.80 11.73
CA TYR A 369 -6.43 6.71 10.61
C TYR A 369 -7.42 7.85 10.56
N LEU A 370 -6.93 9.08 10.44
CA LEU A 370 -7.74 10.27 10.21
C LEU A 370 -7.46 10.85 8.82
N VAL A 371 -8.55 11.19 8.13
CA VAL A 371 -8.54 11.94 6.86
C VAL A 371 -8.74 13.43 7.19
N PRO A 372 -8.07 14.35 6.48
CA PRO A 372 -8.27 15.78 6.67
C PRO A 372 -9.73 16.15 6.45
N GLN A 373 -10.33 16.85 7.43
CA GLN A 373 -11.58 17.54 7.18
C GLN A 373 -11.36 18.60 6.10
N ILE A 374 -12.35 18.79 5.23
CA ILE A 374 -12.32 19.74 4.11
C ILE A 374 -11.78 21.08 4.60
N CYS A 375 -10.52 21.38 4.27
CA CYS A 375 -9.95 22.70 4.42
C CYS A 375 -10.73 23.61 3.47
N SER A 376 -11.73 24.33 3.97
CA SER A 376 -12.19 25.49 3.24
C SER A 376 -11.02 26.47 3.31
N PRO A 377 -10.35 26.81 2.19
CA PRO A 377 -9.35 27.86 2.23
C PRO A 377 -10.08 29.11 2.70
N VAL A 378 -9.70 29.62 3.87
CA VAL A 378 -10.03 31.00 4.22
C VAL A 378 -9.44 31.83 3.08
N PRO A 379 -10.25 32.59 2.30
CA PRO A 379 -9.68 33.42 1.26
C PRO A 379 -8.66 34.34 1.92
N SER A 380 -7.40 34.16 1.54
CA SER A 380 -6.28 34.84 2.15
C SER A 380 -6.50 36.35 2.03
N ALA A 381 -6.34 37.05 3.16
CA ALA A 381 -6.49 38.50 3.25
C ALA A 381 -5.58 39.28 2.27
N THR A 382 -4.63 38.60 1.62
CA THR A 382 -3.74 39.13 0.59
C THR A 382 -4.43 39.43 -0.74
N VAL A 383 -5.57 38.81 -1.06
CA VAL A 383 -6.33 39.14 -2.28
C VAL A 383 -7.05 40.49 -2.16
N TRP A 384 -7.45 40.87 -0.94
CA TRP A 384 -8.14 42.14 -0.68
C TRP A 384 -7.20 43.35 -0.77
N THR A 385 -5.96 43.23 -0.28
CA THR A 385 -4.99 44.33 -0.34
C THR A 385 -4.58 44.64 -1.79
N GLY A 386 -4.39 43.61 -2.63
CA GLY A 386 -4.09 43.79 -4.05
C GLY A 386 -5.21 44.50 -4.82
N SER A 387 -6.47 44.13 -4.54
CA SER A 387 -7.64 44.75 -5.19
C SER A 387 -7.85 46.20 -4.78
N VAL A 388 -7.65 46.53 -3.49
CA VAL A 388 -7.74 47.92 -2.99
C VAL A 388 -6.63 48.79 -3.55
N VAL A 389 -5.38 48.30 -3.60
CA VAL A 389 -4.26 49.04 -4.20
C VAL A 389 -4.48 49.28 -5.69
N LEU A 390 -4.97 48.28 -6.44
CA LEU A 390 -5.27 48.44 -7.86
C LEU A 390 -6.41 49.44 -8.09
N ALA A 391 -7.46 49.40 -7.27
CA ALA A 391 -8.56 50.36 -7.33
C ALA A 391 -8.08 51.79 -7.04
N LEU A 392 -7.23 51.99 -6.03
CA LEU A 392 -6.65 53.29 -5.71
C LEU A 392 -5.74 53.82 -6.83
N LEU A 393 -4.94 52.95 -7.46
CA LEU A 393 -4.11 53.32 -8.61
C LEU A 393 -4.96 53.74 -9.82
N LEU A 394 -6.04 53.01 -10.12
CA LEU A 394 -6.97 53.38 -11.19
C LEU A 394 -7.64 54.73 -10.90
N LEU A 395 -8.03 54.99 -9.64
CA LEU A 395 -8.65 56.25 -9.23
C LEU A 395 -7.66 57.43 -9.32
N ALA A 396 -6.39 57.21 -8.97
CA ALA A 396 -5.32 58.20 -9.14
C ALA A 396 -5.07 58.50 -10.63
N VAL A 397 -5.09 57.50 -11.51
CA VAL A 397 -4.94 57.70 -12.96
C VAL A 397 -6.14 58.46 -13.53
N LEU A 398 -7.36 58.12 -13.14
CA LEU A 398 -8.57 58.81 -13.59
C LEU A 398 -8.59 60.28 -13.15
N THR A 399 -8.28 60.55 -11.88
CA THR A 399 -8.19 61.92 -11.36
C THR A 399 -7.08 62.72 -12.04
N TYR A 400 -5.91 62.11 -12.31
CA TYR A 400 -4.84 62.75 -13.08
C TYR A 400 -5.26 63.07 -14.52
N ARG A 401 -5.95 62.14 -15.20
CA ARG A 401 -6.47 62.34 -16.56
C ARG A 401 -7.49 63.48 -16.59
N LEU A 402 -8.43 63.50 -15.65
CA LEU A 402 -9.42 64.58 -15.52
C LEU A 402 -8.73 65.93 -15.24
N TRP A 403 -7.77 65.98 -14.32
CA TRP A 403 -7.01 67.20 -14.03
C TRP A 403 -6.23 67.71 -15.25
N LYS A 404 -5.61 66.79 -16.01
CA LYS A 404 -4.89 67.13 -17.25
C LYS A 404 -5.84 67.60 -18.36
N CYS A 405 -7.05 67.04 -18.45
CA CYS A 405 -8.09 67.53 -19.36
C CYS A 405 -8.58 68.92 -18.95
N CYS A 406 -8.90 69.14 -17.67
CA CYS A 406 -9.38 70.43 -17.16
C CYS A 406 -8.33 71.55 -17.31
N ARG A 407 -7.04 71.24 -17.16
CA ARG A 407 -5.95 72.20 -17.42
C ARG A 407 -5.85 72.63 -18.89
N GLN A 408 -6.23 71.77 -19.83
CA GLN A 408 -6.21 72.11 -21.27
C GLN A 408 -7.44 72.90 -21.71
N THR A 409 -8.49 72.97 -20.90
CA THR A 409 -9.68 73.83 -21.12
C THR A 409 -9.59 75.22 -20.49
N THR A 410 -8.49 75.55 -19.80
CA THR A 410 -8.22 76.91 -19.28
C THR A 410 -6.91 77.45 -19.84
N GLY A 411 -6.94 77.84 -21.12
CA GLY A 411 -6.04 78.80 -21.76
C GLY A 411 -6.78 80.14 -21.98
N PRO A 412 -6.06 81.27 -22.05
CA PRO A 412 -6.45 82.54 -21.43
C PRO A 412 -7.55 83.34 -22.17
N THR A 413 -8.47 83.89 -21.38
CA THR A 413 -9.46 84.90 -21.75
C THR A 413 -8.77 86.24 -22.05
N SER A 414 -8.92 86.77 -23.27
CA SER A 414 -8.55 88.14 -23.63
C SER A 414 -9.67 89.13 -23.30
N SER A 415 -9.47 89.92 -22.25
CA SER A 415 -9.62 91.38 -22.15
C SER A 415 -10.62 92.12 -23.08
N SER A 416 -11.65 92.73 -22.47
CA SER A 416 -12.08 94.16 -22.55
C SER A 416 -13.58 94.25 -22.21
N GLY A 417 -14.13 95.14 -21.39
CA GLY A 417 -13.69 96.21 -20.49
C GLY A 417 -14.90 96.56 -19.57
N PRO A 418 -14.72 97.33 -18.48
CA PRO A 418 -15.68 97.45 -17.38
C PRO A 418 -16.82 98.47 -17.61
N PRO A 419 -17.89 98.45 -16.79
CA PRO A 419 -19.09 99.26 -16.97
C PRO A 419 -18.92 100.67 -16.39
N ALA A 420 -19.53 101.66 -17.05
CA ALA A 420 -19.77 102.99 -16.47
C ALA A 420 -21.26 103.14 -16.12
N LEU A 421 -21.51 103.43 -14.85
CA LEU A 421 -22.76 103.92 -14.25
C LEU A 421 -22.40 105.29 -13.60
N PRO A 422 -23.34 106.09 -13.07
CA PRO A 422 -24.76 106.27 -13.36
C PRO A 422 -25.18 107.77 -13.45
N GLY A 423 -26.41 108.03 -13.88
CA GLY A 423 -27.24 109.11 -13.31
C GLY A 423 -27.50 110.36 -14.16
N PRO A 424 -28.62 111.07 -13.89
CA PRO A 424 -29.29 111.99 -14.81
C PRO A 424 -28.96 113.46 -14.55
N ASP A 425 -28.80 114.23 -15.63
CA ASP A 425 -29.43 115.54 -15.93
C ASP A 425 -28.93 116.07 -17.29
#